data_AF-A0A3E0QBV3-F1
#
_entry.id   AF-A0A3E0QBV3-F1
#
_cell.length_a   1.000
_cell.length_b   1.000
_cell.length_c   1.000
_cell.angle_alpha   90.00
_cell.angle_beta   90.00
_cell.angle_gamma   90.00
#
_symmetry.space_group_name_H-M   'P 1'
#
loop_
_entity.id
_entity.type
_entity.pdbx_description
1 polymer ?
#
loop_
_entity_poly.entity_id
_entity_poly.type
_entity_poly.pdbx_seq_one_letter_code
_entity_poly.pdbx_strand_id
1 'polypeptide(L)'
;MSKISDQDKKDWQNFLSKKEKLPNKDLVQSNKKNYKSSEIDLHGFTLDEANKKIEKFILDSYENGFNKLRIVTGKGLHSNNEKDPYVSKDLSILRYSVPEYIKNNNILMNLITEFKEANIQEGGEGAFNIF
;
A
#
# COMPACT_ATOMS: atom_id res chain seq x y z
N MET A 1 -53.87 -6.61 4.83
CA MET A 1 -53.05 -7.75 5.30
C MET A 1 -52.91 -8.74 4.16
N SER A 2 -51.74 -8.89 3.55
CA SER A 2 -51.54 -9.90 2.50
C SER A 2 -51.59 -11.30 3.13
N LYS A 3 -52.42 -12.19 2.57
CA LYS A 3 -52.47 -13.59 3.01
C LYS A 3 -51.24 -14.32 2.48
N ILE A 4 -50.52 -14.98 3.37
CA ILE A 4 -49.40 -15.87 3.04
C ILE A 4 -49.93 -17.00 2.15
N SER A 5 -49.23 -17.27 1.05
CA SER A 5 -49.60 -18.33 0.09
C SER A 5 -49.41 -19.71 0.72
N ASP A 6 -50.13 -20.71 0.22
CA ASP A 6 -49.91 -22.10 0.65
C ASP A 6 -48.52 -22.61 0.28
N GLN A 7 -47.93 -22.05 -0.79
CA GLN A 7 -46.53 -22.30 -1.15
C GLN A 7 -45.57 -21.75 -0.09
N ASP A 8 -45.80 -20.52 0.37
CA ASP A 8 -44.98 -19.92 1.42
C ASP A 8 -45.04 -20.78 2.69
N LYS A 9 -46.23 -21.22 3.12
CA LYS A 9 -46.38 -22.08 4.31
C LYS A 9 -45.57 -23.37 4.19
N LYS A 10 -45.56 -23.98 3.00
CA LYS A 10 -44.80 -25.20 2.71
C LYS A 10 -43.30 -24.93 2.77
N ASP A 11 -42.85 -23.81 2.22
CA ASP A 11 -41.44 -23.41 2.25
C ASP A 11 -40.97 -23.07 3.66
N TRP A 12 -41.82 -22.44 4.49
CA TRP A 12 -41.58 -22.22 5.91
C TRP A 12 -41.44 -23.52 6.70
N GLN A 13 -42.33 -24.50 6.48
CA GLN A 13 -42.22 -25.81 7.12
C GLN A 13 -40.99 -26.59 6.68
N ASN A 14 -40.66 -26.55 5.39
CA ASN A 14 -39.44 -27.14 4.85
C ASN A 14 -38.19 -26.50 5.44
N PHE A 15 -38.18 -25.17 5.63
CA PHE A 15 -37.05 -24.48 6.24
C PHE A 15 -36.86 -24.89 7.71
N LEU A 16 -37.93 -24.95 8.51
CA LEU A 16 -37.88 -25.33 9.92
C LEU A 16 -37.52 -26.80 10.15
N SER A 17 -37.83 -27.68 9.21
CA SER A 17 -37.58 -29.13 9.32
C SER A 17 -36.20 -29.56 8.83
N LYS A 18 -35.51 -28.72 8.04
CA LYS A 18 -34.16 -29.01 7.57
C LYS A 18 -33.15 -28.95 8.72
N LYS A 19 -32.30 -29.98 8.84
CA LYS A 19 -31.15 -30.03 9.76
C LYS A 19 -29.86 -29.48 9.12
N GLU A 20 -29.94 -28.94 7.90
CA GLU A 20 -28.80 -28.37 7.20
C GLU A 20 -28.29 -27.14 7.95
N LYS A 21 -26.98 -27.07 8.18
CA LYS A 21 -26.37 -25.87 8.76
C LYS A 21 -26.46 -24.73 7.75
N LEU A 22 -26.80 -23.55 8.22
CA LEU A 22 -26.75 -22.35 7.39
C LEU A 22 -25.33 -22.20 6.82
N PRO A 23 -25.19 -21.87 5.52
CA PRO A 23 -23.89 -21.59 4.95
C PRO A 23 -23.25 -20.43 5.73
N ASN A 24 -22.00 -20.61 6.17
CA ASN A 24 -21.29 -19.54 6.85
C ASN A 24 -21.01 -18.41 5.85
N LYS A 25 -21.70 -17.28 6.00
CA LYS A 25 -21.56 -16.12 5.12
C LYS A 25 -20.19 -15.44 5.26
N ASP A 26 -19.46 -15.70 6.33
CA ASP A 26 -18.09 -15.23 6.55
C ASP A 26 -17.05 -16.09 5.80
N LEU A 27 -17.43 -17.30 5.34
CA LEU A 27 -16.61 -18.15 4.47
C LEU A 27 -16.74 -17.77 2.99
N VAL A 28 -17.56 -16.76 2.65
CA VAL A 28 -17.45 -16.12 1.34
C VAL A 28 -16.08 -15.46 1.34
N GLN A 29 -15.09 -16.22 0.88
CA GLN A 29 -13.74 -15.78 0.60
C GLN A 29 -13.90 -14.47 -0.14
N SER A 30 -13.75 -13.37 0.58
CA SER A 30 -13.69 -12.05 -0.03
C SER A 30 -12.73 -12.24 -1.18
N ASN A 31 -13.18 -12.00 -2.41
CA ASN A 31 -12.31 -11.89 -3.58
C ASN A 31 -11.38 -10.69 -3.31
N LYS A 32 -10.47 -10.83 -2.35
CA LYS A 32 -9.38 -9.91 -2.10
C LYS A 32 -8.58 -10.06 -3.37
N LYS A 33 -8.76 -9.10 -4.29
CA LYS A 33 -7.82 -8.86 -5.38
C LYS A 33 -6.44 -9.07 -4.76
N ASN A 34 -5.72 -10.08 -5.25
CA ASN A 34 -4.36 -10.34 -4.79
C ASN A 34 -3.52 -9.16 -5.26
N TYR A 35 -3.43 -8.12 -4.43
CA TYR A 35 -2.55 -7.00 -4.68
C TYR A 35 -1.13 -7.54 -4.51
N LYS A 36 -0.36 -7.49 -5.60
CA LYS A 36 1.03 -7.91 -5.64
C LYS A 36 1.82 -6.70 -5.17
N SER A 37 2.38 -6.79 -3.97
CA SER A 37 3.14 -5.70 -3.35
C SER A 37 4.64 -5.94 -3.42
N SER A 38 5.41 -4.86 -3.56
CA SER A 38 6.87 -4.87 -3.47
C SER A 38 7.34 -3.75 -2.55
N GLU A 39 8.57 -3.87 -2.05
CA GLU A 39 9.18 -2.90 -1.14
C GLU A 39 10.63 -2.64 -1.53
N ILE A 40 11.06 -1.38 -1.39
CA ILE A 40 12.46 -1.00 -1.50
C ILE A 40 12.87 -0.13 -0.32
N ASP A 41 14.07 -0.41 0.18
CA ASP A 41 14.73 0.42 1.18
C ASP A 41 15.88 1.23 0.55
N LEU A 42 15.77 2.54 0.71
CA LEU A 42 16.69 3.56 0.23
C LEU A 42 17.41 4.27 1.39
N HIS A 43 17.23 3.84 2.65
CA HIS A 43 17.97 4.45 3.74
C HIS A 43 19.48 4.31 3.52
N GLY A 44 20.22 5.38 3.79
CA GLY A 44 21.69 5.40 3.70
C GLY A 44 22.26 5.46 2.29
N PHE A 45 21.42 5.49 1.23
CA PHE A 45 21.89 5.78 -0.12
C PHE A 45 22.25 7.26 -0.27
N THR A 46 23.17 7.56 -1.20
CA THR A 46 23.30 8.93 -1.68
C THR A 46 22.10 9.31 -2.55
N LEU A 47 21.88 10.61 -2.77
CA LEU A 47 20.77 11.09 -3.60
C LEU A 47 20.79 10.50 -5.02
N ASP A 48 21.95 10.50 -5.67
CA ASP A 48 22.11 9.97 -7.03
C ASP A 48 21.84 8.46 -7.10
N GLU A 49 22.35 7.69 -6.14
CA GLU A 49 22.10 6.25 -6.08
C GLU A 49 20.62 5.96 -5.81
N ALA A 50 19.99 6.70 -4.90
CA ALA A 50 18.57 6.55 -4.59
C ALA A 50 17.70 6.82 -5.81
N ASN A 51 17.97 7.88 -6.59
CA ASN A 51 17.23 8.24 -7.79
C ASN A 51 17.35 7.16 -8.88
N LYS A 52 18.56 6.66 -9.15
CA LYS A 52 18.77 5.57 -10.11
C LYS A 52 18.06 4.29 -9.69
N LYS A 53 18.13 3.96 -8.39
CA LYS A 53 17.56 2.73 -7.85
C LYS A 53 16.03 2.77 -7.83
N ILE A 54 15.43 3.90 -7.46
CA ILE A 54 13.97 4.04 -7.41
C ILE A 54 13.35 4.01 -8.80
N GLU A 55 14.00 4.65 -9.78
CA GLU A 55 13.55 4.63 -11.17
C GLU A 55 13.49 3.21 -11.72
N LYS A 56 14.60 2.47 -11.58
CA LYS A 56 14.66 1.06 -11.98
C LYS A 56 13.61 0.23 -11.26
N PHE A 57 13.48 0.42 -9.94
CA PHE A 57 12.52 -0.34 -9.14
C PHE A 57 11.08 -0.13 -9.57
N ILE A 58 10.68 1.10 -9.92
CA ILE A 58 9.31 1.40 -10.39
C ILE A 58 9.06 0.74 -11.74
N LEU A 59 9.99 0.86 -12.69
CA LEU A 59 9.88 0.25 -14.02
C LEU A 59 9.78 -1.28 -13.93
N ASP A 60 10.73 -1.91 -13.23
CA ASP A 60 10.73 -3.36 -13.03
C ASP A 60 9.43 -3.81 -12.34
N SER A 61 8.96 -3.04 -11.36
CA SER A 61 7.73 -3.37 -10.64
C SER A 61 6.48 -3.29 -11.52
N TYR A 62 6.41 -2.28 -12.39
CA TYR A 62 5.33 -2.13 -13.35
C TYR A 62 5.30 -3.31 -14.33
N GLU A 63 6.44 -3.66 -14.92
CA GLU A 63 6.57 -4.81 -15.84
C GLU A 63 6.17 -6.14 -15.17
N ASN A 64 6.46 -6.30 -13.88
CA ASN A 64 6.12 -7.49 -13.11
C ASN A 64 4.68 -7.50 -12.56
N GLY A 65 3.89 -6.46 -12.84
CA GLY A 65 2.49 -6.34 -12.43
C GLY A 65 2.28 -6.12 -10.93
N PHE A 66 3.24 -5.48 -10.26
CA PHE A 66 3.04 -5.01 -8.89
C PHE A 66 2.14 -3.78 -8.87
N ASN A 67 1.28 -3.69 -7.85
CA ASN A 67 0.21 -2.69 -7.75
C ASN A 67 0.20 -1.95 -6.41
N LYS A 68 1.15 -2.26 -5.52
CA LYS A 68 1.49 -1.45 -4.36
C LYS A 68 2.99 -1.51 -4.17
N LEU A 69 3.66 -0.37 -4.18
CA LEU A 69 5.09 -0.29 -3.90
C LEU A 69 5.29 0.52 -2.64
N ARG A 70 6.02 -0.03 -1.67
CA ARG A 70 6.44 0.68 -0.45
C ARG A 70 7.89 1.14 -0.62
N ILE A 71 8.12 2.43 -0.43
CA ILE A 71 9.43 3.06 -0.53
C ILE A 71 9.82 3.55 0.85
N VAL A 72 10.94 3.08 1.37
CA VAL A 72 11.52 3.53 2.64
C VAL A 72 12.70 4.44 2.34
N THR A 73 12.59 5.72 2.72
CA THR A 73 13.67 6.71 2.56
C THR A 73 14.41 6.98 3.87
N GLY A 74 13.88 6.48 4.99
CA GLY A 74 14.32 6.81 6.33
C GLY A 74 13.56 8.02 6.89
N LYS A 75 13.44 8.08 8.22
CA LYS A 75 12.63 9.08 8.94
C LYS A 75 13.15 10.52 8.83
N GLY A 76 14.41 10.68 8.39
CA GLY A 76 15.17 11.91 8.54
C GLY A 76 15.50 12.19 10.01
N LEU A 77 16.53 13.00 10.26
CA LEU A 77 16.79 13.54 11.59
C LEU A 77 15.81 14.69 11.85
N HIS A 78 14.79 14.45 12.69
CA HIS A 78 13.87 15.48 13.19
C HIS A 78 14.20 15.91 14.64
N SER A 79 15.38 15.59 15.17
CA SER A 79 15.71 15.88 16.56
C SER A 79 17.09 16.51 16.70
N ASN A 80 17.14 17.83 16.88
CA ASN A 80 18.17 18.55 17.65
C ASN A 80 19.66 18.35 17.32
N ASN A 81 20.03 17.91 16.11
CA ASN A 81 21.44 17.72 15.75
C ASN A 81 22.12 18.93 15.08
N GLU A 82 21.59 20.14 15.21
CA GLU A 82 22.32 21.39 14.88
C GLU A 82 23.63 21.56 15.71
N LYS A 83 23.89 20.68 16.69
CA LYS A 83 25.05 20.75 17.59
C LYS A 83 26.22 19.84 17.22
N ASP A 84 26.10 19.00 16.19
CA ASP A 84 27.21 18.14 15.78
C ASP A 84 27.73 18.55 14.38
N PRO A 85 28.87 19.26 14.30
CA PRO A 85 29.43 19.72 13.03
C PRO A 85 29.89 18.57 12.11
N TYR A 86 29.86 17.32 12.58
CA TYR A 86 30.24 16.13 11.81
C TYR A 86 29.05 15.33 11.26
N VAL A 87 27.82 15.68 11.62
CA VAL A 87 26.62 14.99 11.12
C VAL A 87 26.13 15.72 9.89
N SER A 88 26.46 15.17 8.71
CA SER A 88 26.09 15.71 7.41
C SER A 88 24.59 16.02 7.34
N LYS A 89 24.25 17.26 6.96
CA LYS A 89 22.88 17.76 6.73
C LYS A 89 22.05 16.92 5.74
N ASP A 90 22.67 15.96 5.07
CA ASP A 90 22.12 15.20 3.96
C ASP A 90 21.21 14.03 4.35
N LEU A 91 21.15 13.67 5.63
CA LEU A 91 20.48 12.44 6.10
C LEU A 91 18.94 12.46 6.00
N SER A 92 18.33 13.64 5.83
CA SER A 92 16.88 13.80 5.61
C SER A 92 16.52 14.13 4.17
N ILE A 93 17.51 14.23 3.27
CA ILE A 93 17.28 14.67 1.89
C ILE A 93 16.41 13.67 1.14
N LEU A 94 16.64 12.36 1.32
CA LEU A 94 15.92 11.33 0.57
C LEU A 94 14.40 11.36 0.80
N ARG A 95 13.97 11.69 2.02
CA ARG A 95 12.54 11.79 2.37
C ARG A 95 11.77 12.74 1.46
N TYR A 96 12.39 13.87 1.10
CA TYR A 96 11.74 14.89 0.26
C TYR A 96 12.13 14.77 -1.21
N SER A 97 13.42 14.53 -1.46
CA SER A 97 13.99 14.49 -2.81
C SER A 97 13.54 13.28 -3.63
N VAL A 98 13.35 12.10 -3.03
CA VAL A 98 12.91 10.91 -3.78
C VAL A 98 11.47 11.08 -4.27
N PRO A 99 10.48 11.45 -3.44
CA PRO A 99 9.14 11.78 -3.95
C PRO A 99 9.13 12.88 -5.00
N GLU A 100 9.94 13.93 -4.82
CA GLU A 100 10.05 15.04 -5.76
C GLU A 100 10.65 14.60 -7.10
N TYR A 101 11.71 13.78 -7.07
CA TYR A 101 12.32 13.18 -8.25
C TYR A 101 11.29 12.40 -9.07
N ILE A 102 10.50 11.55 -8.40
CA ILE A 102 9.47 10.76 -9.08
C ILE A 102 8.41 11.69 -9.69
N LYS A 103 7.91 12.68 -8.94
CA LYS A 103 6.88 13.63 -9.40
C LYS A 103 7.33 14.47 -10.60
N ASN A 104 8.62 14.80 -10.66
CA ASN A 104 9.19 15.58 -11.76
C ASN A 104 9.57 14.72 -12.97
N ASN A 105 9.49 13.39 -12.87
CA ASN A 105 9.75 12.48 -13.97
C ASN A 105 8.42 12.04 -14.62
N ASN A 106 8.11 12.62 -15.78
CA ASN A 106 6.88 12.33 -16.53
C ASN A 106 6.71 10.85 -16.89
N ILE A 107 7.80 10.12 -17.13
CA ILE A 107 7.75 8.69 -17.47
C ILE A 107 7.23 7.91 -16.25
N LEU A 108 7.80 8.17 -15.07
CA LEU A 108 7.39 7.48 -13.85
C LEU A 108 5.98 7.88 -13.41
N MET A 109 5.63 9.17 -13.50
CA MET A 109 4.29 9.64 -13.14
C MET A 109 3.18 9.04 -14.02
N ASN A 110 3.46 8.73 -15.29
CA ASN A 110 2.49 8.06 -16.14
C ASN A 110 2.19 6.61 -15.72
N LEU A 111 3.06 6.01 -14.88
CA LEU A 111 2.89 4.65 -14.35
C LEU A 111 2.23 4.63 -12.98
N ILE A 112 2.14 5.78 -12.30
CA ILE A 112 1.66 5.89 -10.91
C ILE A 112 0.31 6.59 -10.88
N THR A 113 -0.64 5.96 -10.21
CA THR A 113 -2.01 6.46 -10.01
C THR A 113 -2.17 7.26 -8.72
N GLU A 114 -1.45 6.87 -7.65
CA GLU A 114 -1.61 7.50 -6.34
C GLU A 114 -0.30 7.49 -5.54
N PHE A 115 -0.06 8.56 -4.77
CA PHE A 115 0.96 8.65 -3.72
C PHE A 115 0.28 8.72 -2.36
N LYS A 116 0.74 7.90 -1.41
CA LYS A 116 0.19 7.86 -0.06
C LYS A 116 1.29 7.77 0.99
N GLU A 117 1.24 8.63 2.00
CA GLU A 117 2.15 8.51 3.13
C GLU A 117 1.95 7.19 3.87
N ALA A 118 3.04 6.62 4.40
CA ALA A 118 2.94 5.39 5.16
C ALA A 118 2.39 5.68 6.57
N ASN A 119 1.53 4.79 7.06
CA ASN A 119 1.05 4.85 8.44
C ASN A 119 2.20 4.58 9.43
N ILE A 120 2.02 4.91 10.71
CA ILE A 120 3.04 4.68 11.76
C ILE A 120 3.56 3.24 11.78
N GLN A 121 2.67 2.26 11.60
CA GLN A 121 3.02 0.82 11.57
C GLN A 121 3.81 0.42 10.30
N GLU A 122 3.68 1.18 9.21
CA GLU A 122 4.36 0.97 7.93
C GLU A 122 5.56 1.94 7.78
N GLY A 123 6.19 2.38 8.86
CA GLY A 123 7.39 3.23 8.84
C GLY A 123 7.14 4.73 8.98
N GLY A 124 5.88 5.15 9.08
CA GLY A 124 5.49 6.54 9.31
C GLY A 124 6.09 7.50 8.30
N GLU A 125 6.56 8.65 8.78
CA GLU A 125 7.13 9.72 7.96
C GLU A 125 8.38 9.34 7.14
N GLY A 126 9.00 8.19 7.44
CA GLY A 126 10.18 7.71 6.72
C GLY A 126 9.88 6.81 5.53
N ALA A 127 8.60 6.62 5.20
CA ALA A 127 8.18 5.78 4.10
C ALA A 127 6.91 6.33 3.44
N PHE A 128 6.71 5.94 2.19
CA PHE A 128 5.49 6.21 1.45
C PHE A 128 5.16 5.03 0.54
N ASN A 129 3.91 4.97 0.10
CA ASN A 129 3.40 3.99 -0.85
C ASN A 129 3.04 4.69 -2.16
N ILE A 130 3.26 4.00 -3.27
CA ILE A 130 2.74 4.35 -4.60
C ILE A 130 1.94 3.19 -5.16
N PHE A 131 0.92 3.54 -5.95
CA PHE A 131 -0.03 2.60 -6.54
C PHE A 131 -0.12 2.80 -8.05
#